data_AF-A0A1S3Y4D3-F1
#
_entry.id   AF-A0A1S3Y4D3-F1
#
_cell.length_a   1.000
_cell.length_b   1.000
_cell.length_c   1.000
_cell.angle_alpha   90.00
_cell.angle_beta   90.00
_cell.angle_gamma   90.00
#
_symmetry.space_group_name_H-M   'P 1'
#
loop_
_entity.id
_entity.type
_entity.pdbx_description
1 polymer ?
#
loop_
_entity_poly.entity_id
_entity_poly.type
_entity_poly.pdbx_seq_one_letter_code
_entity_poly.pdbx_strand_id
1 'polypeptide(L)'
;MRAIFFFLLISMAAATAKASHAQSIPNQIHPLRPTAGSAGRHVPQINCLSWRLAVETNNIQNWKLVPLQCESYVGHYMLGKQYRDDCNAVVVAAIQYAKTLKIAKDGKDVWVFDIDETTLSNLPYYARSDVAFGATKFNGTKFDGWTREGKAPAVPGALFLYRTLLAMGIKPVFITGTKEEFRQVRIANLKKVGYHSWVKLILKGVNDTGSSVMYKSGKRAELVKAGYRIVGNIGDQWSDLLGDFVGDRTFKLPDPMYYIG
;
A
#
# COMPACT_ATOMS: atom_id res chain seq x y z
N MET A 1 -36.51 9.72 -87.87
CA MET A 1 -37.42 10.16 -86.79
C MET A 1 -38.43 9.06 -86.49
N ARG A 2 -38.16 8.20 -85.50
CA ARG A 2 -39.17 7.39 -84.79
C ARG A 2 -38.60 7.10 -83.40
N ALA A 3 -39.03 7.88 -82.42
CA ALA A 3 -38.78 7.62 -81.00
C ALA A 3 -39.79 6.56 -80.54
N ILE A 4 -39.28 5.42 -80.05
CA ILE A 4 -40.09 4.37 -79.44
C ILE A 4 -39.94 4.52 -77.93
N PHE A 5 -41.04 4.90 -77.28
CA PHE A 5 -41.19 4.89 -75.83
C PHE A 5 -41.31 3.44 -75.35
N PHE A 6 -40.32 2.97 -74.59
CA PHE A 6 -40.44 1.74 -73.80
C PHE A 6 -40.86 2.10 -72.38
N PHE A 7 -42.09 1.70 -72.02
CA PHE A 7 -42.56 1.67 -70.63
C PHE A 7 -41.80 0.58 -69.87
N LEU A 8 -40.98 0.96 -68.89
CA LEU A 8 -40.40 0.03 -67.92
C LEU A 8 -41.37 -0.14 -66.74
N LEU A 9 -41.97 -1.33 -66.66
CA LEU A 9 -42.68 -1.84 -65.49
C LEU A 9 -41.67 -2.07 -64.36
N ILE A 10 -41.68 -1.22 -63.34
CA ILE A 10 -40.92 -1.42 -62.11
C ILE A 10 -41.72 -2.37 -61.21
N SER A 11 -41.32 -3.63 -61.14
CA SER A 11 -41.80 -4.58 -60.14
C SER A 11 -41.17 -4.24 -58.78
N MET A 12 -41.95 -3.72 -57.84
CA MET A 12 -41.55 -3.63 -56.43
C MET A 12 -41.47 -5.03 -55.82
N ALA A 13 -40.27 -5.59 -55.70
CA ALA A 13 -40.02 -6.72 -54.82
C ALA A 13 -39.94 -6.18 -53.38
N ALA A 14 -40.95 -6.49 -52.56
CA ALA A 14 -40.90 -6.24 -51.13
C ALA A 14 -39.85 -7.16 -50.49
N ALA A 15 -38.67 -6.62 -50.18
CA ALA A 15 -37.67 -7.32 -49.39
C ALA A 15 -38.19 -7.45 -47.95
N THR A 16 -38.64 -8.65 -47.59
CA THR A 16 -38.88 -9.00 -46.20
C THR A 16 -37.54 -9.01 -45.47
N ALA A 17 -37.29 -7.98 -44.67
CA ALA A 17 -36.17 -7.97 -43.74
C ALA A 17 -36.37 -9.10 -42.75
N LYS A 18 -35.72 -10.25 -42.99
CA LYS A 18 -35.52 -11.26 -41.94
C LYS A 18 -34.66 -10.57 -40.88
N ALA A 19 -35.28 -10.20 -39.76
CA ALA A 19 -34.55 -9.86 -38.56
C ALA A 19 -33.64 -11.05 -38.25
N SER A 20 -32.34 -10.91 -38.50
CA SER A 20 -31.36 -11.84 -37.96
C SER A 20 -31.51 -11.76 -36.45
N HIS A 21 -32.08 -12.79 -35.84
CA HIS A 21 -31.91 -13.01 -34.42
C HIS A 21 -30.40 -13.10 -34.20
N ALA A 22 -29.81 -11.98 -33.77
CA ALA A 22 -28.53 -12.00 -33.11
C ALA A 22 -28.73 -12.93 -31.92
N GLN A 23 -28.26 -14.17 -32.09
CA GLN A 23 -28.16 -15.13 -31.00
C GLN A 23 -27.40 -14.39 -29.90
N SER A 24 -28.08 -14.12 -28.79
CA SER A 24 -27.44 -13.57 -27.62
C SER A 24 -26.35 -14.56 -27.26
N ILE A 25 -25.09 -14.17 -27.48
CA ILE A 25 -23.97 -14.88 -26.88
C ILE A 25 -24.25 -14.76 -25.39
N PRO A 26 -24.53 -15.86 -24.68
CA PRO A 26 -24.65 -15.76 -23.25
C PRO A 26 -23.25 -15.39 -22.80
N ASN A 27 -23.06 -14.15 -22.34
CA ASN A 27 -21.91 -13.79 -21.54
C ASN A 27 -22.05 -14.58 -20.24
N GLN A 28 -21.70 -15.87 -20.29
CA GLN A 28 -21.36 -16.63 -19.12
C GLN A 28 -20.07 -16.01 -18.60
N ILE A 29 -20.24 -15.04 -17.72
CA ILE A 29 -19.20 -14.68 -16.77
C ILE A 29 -18.92 -15.99 -16.03
N HIS A 30 -17.85 -16.67 -16.38
CA HIS A 30 -17.33 -17.76 -15.58
C HIS A 30 -16.62 -17.12 -14.39
N PRO A 31 -17.20 -17.12 -13.17
CA PRO A 31 -16.41 -16.83 -12.00
C PRO A 31 -15.29 -17.87 -11.96
N LEU A 32 -14.03 -17.43 -11.94
CA LEU A 32 -12.87 -18.31 -11.85
C LEU A 32 -12.81 -19.10 -10.52
N ARG A 33 -13.83 -18.98 -9.66
CA ARG A 33 -14.17 -19.90 -8.56
C ARG A 33 -15.61 -19.64 -8.07
N PRO A 34 -16.47 -20.67 -7.99
CA PRO A 34 -17.68 -20.60 -7.17
C PRO A 34 -17.31 -20.76 -5.69
N THR A 35 -17.83 -19.91 -4.80
CA THR A 35 -17.92 -20.26 -3.37
C THR A 35 -19.16 -21.11 -3.07
N ALA A 36 -20.19 -21.05 -3.93
CA ALA A 36 -21.54 -21.59 -3.77
C ALA A 36 -22.23 -21.27 -2.40
N GLY A 37 -23.47 -20.77 -2.38
CA GLY A 37 -24.34 -20.56 -3.54
C GLY A 37 -25.72 -19.98 -3.25
N SER A 38 -26.52 -19.96 -4.30
CA SER A 38 -27.93 -19.55 -4.37
C SER A 38 -28.90 -20.45 -3.57
N ALA A 39 -28.38 -21.23 -2.63
CA ALA A 39 -29.11 -22.16 -1.79
C ALA A 39 -28.78 -21.91 -0.30
N GLY A 40 -29.24 -20.78 0.22
CA GLY A 40 -29.78 -20.66 1.58
C GLY A 40 -29.04 -21.26 2.78
N ARG A 41 -27.69 -21.32 2.81
CA ARG A 41 -26.94 -21.57 4.05
C ARG A 41 -25.79 -20.58 4.19
N HIS A 42 -25.91 -19.69 5.17
CA HIS A 42 -24.87 -18.76 5.59
C HIS A 42 -23.82 -19.55 6.39
N VAL A 43 -22.64 -19.72 5.82
CA VAL A 43 -21.44 -20.03 6.60
C VAL A 43 -20.68 -18.70 6.71
N PRO A 44 -20.55 -18.08 7.89
CA PRO A 44 -19.80 -16.84 8.03
C PRO A 44 -18.30 -17.14 7.95
N GLN A 45 -17.81 -17.48 6.75
CA GLN A 45 -16.39 -17.60 6.46
C GLN A 45 -15.92 -16.26 5.89
N ILE A 46 -15.08 -15.55 6.63
CA ILE A 46 -14.35 -14.39 6.12
C ILE A 46 -13.56 -14.81 4.87
N ASN A 47 -13.86 -14.18 3.73
CA ASN A 47 -13.00 -14.27 2.56
C ASN A 47 -11.74 -13.44 2.81
N CYS A 48 -10.59 -14.10 3.00
CA CYS A 48 -9.35 -13.45 3.41
C CYS A 48 -8.78 -12.48 2.36
N LEU A 49 -9.08 -12.68 1.08
CA LEU A 49 -8.76 -11.70 0.02
C LEU A 49 -9.57 -10.42 0.20
N SER A 50 -10.89 -10.56 0.41
CA SER A 50 -11.78 -9.42 0.66
C SER A 50 -11.45 -8.71 1.97
N TRP A 51 -11.09 -9.47 3.01
CA TRP A 51 -10.65 -8.91 4.29
C TRP A 51 -9.36 -8.09 4.12
N ARG A 52 -8.33 -8.63 3.43
CA ARG A 52 -7.10 -7.89 3.11
C ARG A 52 -7.43 -6.60 2.37
N LEU A 53 -8.23 -6.66 1.32
CA LEU A 53 -8.64 -5.46 0.59
C LEU A 53 -9.28 -4.44 1.53
N ALA A 54 -10.22 -4.86 2.38
CA ALA A 54 -10.95 -3.98 3.26
C ALA A 54 -10.09 -3.34 4.36
N VAL A 55 -9.07 -4.03 4.88
CA VAL A 55 -8.10 -3.41 5.82
C VAL A 55 -7.15 -2.46 5.09
N GLU A 56 -6.67 -2.82 3.89
CA GLU A 56 -5.77 -1.98 3.10
C GLU A 56 -6.45 -0.69 2.63
N THR A 57 -7.74 -0.73 2.30
CA THR A 57 -8.52 0.44 1.88
C THR A 57 -9.18 1.18 3.05
N ASN A 58 -8.77 0.91 4.28
CA ASN A 58 -9.26 1.58 5.49
C ASN A 58 -10.77 1.41 5.78
N ASN A 59 -11.44 0.41 5.18
CA ASN A 59 -12.86 0.13 5.43
C ASN A 59 -13.05 -0.67 6.73
N ILE A 60 -12.10 -1.54 7.06
CA ILE A 60 -12.02 -2.22 8.35
C ILE A 60 -10.90 -1.57 9.16
N GLN A 61 -11.28 -0.87 10.23
CA GLN A 61 -10.38 -0.14 11.10
C GLN A 61 -10.34 -0.77 12.50
N ASN A 62 -9.31 -0.45 13.27
CA ASN A 62 -9.18 -0.82 14.69
C ASN A 62 -9.24 -2.34 14.96
N TRP A 63 -8.98 -3.16 13.95
CA TRP A 63 -8.87 -4.60 14.11
C TRP A 63 -7.65 -4.95 14.98
N LYS A 64 -7.74 -6.05 15.72
CA LYS A 64 -6.76 -6.37 16.77
C LYS A 64 -5.81 -7.49 16.38
N LEU A 65 -6.29 -8.42 15.57
CA LEU A 65 -5.57 -9.60 15.11
C LEU A 65 -6.00 -9.90 13.69
N VAL A 66 -5.09 -10.52 12.94
CA VAL A 66 -5.48 -11.23 11.71
C VAL A 66 -6.49 -12.32 12.12
N PRO A 67 -7.64 -12.45 11.42
CA PRO A 67 -8.55 -13.55 11.69
C PRO A 67 -7.80 -14.88 11.62
N LEU A 68 -7.97 -15.76 12.61
CA LEU A 68 -7.19 -17.00 12.69
C LEU A 68 -7.29 -17.84 11.41
N GLN A 69 -8.48 -17.89 10.80
CA GLN A 69 -8.71 -18.57 9.52
C GLN A 69 -7.97 -17.95 8.31
N CYS A 70 -7.45 -16.73 8.45
CA CYS A 70 -6.70 -16.00 7.42
C CYS A 70 -5.18 -16.02 7.65
N GLU A 71 -4.69 -16.63 8.73
CA GLU A 71 -3.26 -16.71 9.07
C GLU A 71 -2.42 -17.28 7.92
N SER A 72 -2.76 -18.48 7.43
CA SER A 72 -2.12 -19.09 6.26
C SER A 72 -2.19 -18.20 5.01
N TYR A 73 -3.33 -17.57 4.75
CA TYR A 73 -3.47 -16.66 3.61
C TYR A 73 -2.54 -15.44 3.71
N VAL A 74 -2.48 -14.80 4.88
CA VAL A 74 -1.59 -13.66 5.13
C VAL A 74 -0.14 -14.09 4.99
N GLY A 75 0.24 -15.24 5.56
CA GLY A 75 1.58 -15.80 5.41
C GLY A 75 1.96 -16.04 3.94
N HIS A 76 1.07 -16.65 3.16
CA HIS A 76 1.29 -16.86 1.72
C HIS A 76 1.41 -15.55 0.94
N TYR A 77 0.60 -14.54 1.25
CA TYR A 77 0.71 -13.21 0.64
C TYR A 77 2.05 -12.56 1.00
N MET A 78 2.37 -12.46 2.29
CA MET A 78 3.55 -11.77 2.81
C MET A 78 4.86 -12.46 2.46
N LEU A 79 4.87 -13.78 2.22
CA LEU A 79 6.06 -14.52 1.73
C LEU A 79 6.09 -14.66 0.20
N GLY A 80 4.95 -14.45 -0.48
CA GLY A 80 4.80 -14.70 -1.91
C GLY A 80 5.05 -13.50 -2.82
N LYS A 81 5.06 -13.75 -4.13
CA LYS A 81 5.33 -12.74 -5.16
C LYS A 81 4.37 -11.54 -5.11
N GLN A 82 3.10 -11.76 -4.78
CA GLN A 82 2.08 -10.71 -4.81
C GLN A 82 2.42 -9.52 -3.89
N TYR A 83 2.90 -9.74 -2.66
CA TYR A 83 3.33 -8.65 -1.79
C TYR A 83 4.43 -7.79 -2.42
N ARG A 84 5.39 -8.43 -3.11
CA ARG A 84 6.50 -7.71 -3.79
C ARG A 84 5.98 -6.90 -4.96
N ASP A 85 5.05 -7.47 -5.73
CA ASP A 85 4.42 -6.79 -6.86
C ASP A 85 3.58 -5.59 -6.39
N ASP A 86 2.80 -5.74 -5.32
CA ASP A 86 2.01 -4.67 -4.71
C ASP A 86 2.92 -3.52 -4.20
N CYS A 87 3.98 -3.84 -3.45
CA CYS A 87 4.97 -2.84 -3.01
C CYS A 87 5.62 -2.12 -4.21
N ASN A 88 6.01 -2.86 -5.25
CA ASN A 88 6.63 -2.28 -6.44
C ASN A 88 5.66 -1.37 -7.20
N ALA A 89 4.38 -1.71 -7.29
CA ALA A 89 3.37 -0.87 -7.93
C ALA A 89 3.25 0.50 -7.22
N VAL A 90 3.22 0.50 -5.88
CA VAL A 90 3.19 1.72 -5.07
C VAL A 90 4.46 2.54 -5.27
N VAL A 91 5.64 1.90 -5.23
CA VAL A 91 6.94 2.55 -5.45
C VAL A 91 7.05 3.17 -6.85
N VAL A 92 6.60 2.46 -7.88
CA VAL A 92 6.59 2.98 -9.26
C VAL A 92 5.67 4.20 -9.36
N ALA A 93 4.48 4.16 -8.76
CA ALA A 93 3.58 5.31 -8.71
C ALA A 93 4.22 6.51 -7.99
N ALA A 94 4.91 6.27 -6.88
CA ALA A 94 5.65 7.30 -6.14
C ALA A 94 6.77 7.93 -6.97
N ILE A 95 7.56 7.12 -7.68
CA ILE A 95 8.62 7.62 -8.56
C ILE A 95 8.05 8.41 -9.73
N GLN A 96 6.97 7.94 -10.36
CA GLN A 96 6.33 8.65 -11.47
C GLN A 96 5.81 10.01 -11.02
N TYR A 97 5.20 10.09 -9.84
CA TYR A 97 4.82 11.36 -9.24
C TYR A 97 6.02 12.24 -8.92
N ALA A 98 7.06 11.70 -8.29
CA ALA A 98 8.25 12.49 -7.95
C ALA A 98 8.87 13.16 -9.19
N LYS A 99 8.84 12.48 -10.35
CA LYS A 99 9.33 13.02 -11.63
C LYS A 99 8.56 14.23 -12.16
N THR A 100 7.33 14.44 -11.70
CA THR A 100 6.53 15.62 -12.10
C THR A 100 6.83 16.85 -11.23
N LEU A 101 7.57 16.70 -10.13
CA LEU A 101 7.83 17.78 -9.18
C LEU A 101 8.90 18.73 -9.69
N LYS A 102 8.70 20.03 -9.44
CA LYS A 102 9.72 21.06 -9.61
C LYS A 102 10.45 21.25 -8.28
N ILE A 103 11.60 20.60 -8.13
CA ILE A 103 12.42 20.66 -6.92
C ILE A 103 13.17 21.98 -6.85
N ALA A 104 13.07 22.69 -5.73
CA ALA A 104 13.62 24.05 -5.57
C ALA A 104 15.16 24.07 -5.42
N LYS A 105 15.76 22.91 -5.13
CA LYS A 105 17.22 22.70 -4.96
C LYS A 105 17.88 23.49 -3.82
N ASP A 106 17.10 24.05 -2.91
CA ASP A 106 17.54 24.66 -1.64
C ASP A 106 17.74 23.63 -0.50
N GLY A 107 17.52 22.34 -0.80
CA GLY A 107 17.64 21.24 0.17
C GLY A 107 16.46 21.14 1.15
N LYS A 108 15.36 21.86 0.93
CA LYS A 108 14.19 21.87 1.81
C LYS A 108 13.03 20.98 1.34
N ASP A 109 13.08 20.46 0.11
CA ASP A 109 12.12 19.45 -0.37
C ASP A 109 12.42 18.09 0.26
N VAL A 110 11.53 17.62 1.13
CA VAL A 110 11.69 16.36 1.87
C VAL A 110 10.63 15.33 1.50
N TRP A 111 11.02 14.07 1.60
CA TRP A 111 10.10 12.93 1.52
C TRP A 111 10.09 12.21 2.86
N VAL A 112 8.91 12.06 3.45
CA VAL A 112 8.72 11.37 4.73
C VAL A 112 8.55 9.87 4.49
N PHE A 113 9.27 9.08 5.27
CA PHE A 113 9.20 7.63 5.29
C PHE A 113 8.86 7.16 6.71
N ASP A 114 7.92 6.23 6.83
CA ASP A 114 7.89 5.35 8.00
C ASP A 114 9.05 4.31 7.96
N ILE A 115 9.29 3.61 9.07
CA ILE A 115 10.28 2.56 9.17
C ILE A 115 9.70 1.16 9.09
N ASP A 116 8.80 0.78 9.99
CA ASP A 116 8.40 -0.62 10.19
C ASP A 116 7.41 -1.02 9.10
N GLU A 117 7.66 -2.11 8.37
CA GLU A 117 6.91 -2.51 7.16
C GLU A 117 6.90 -1.49 6.00
N THR A 118 7.56 -0.34 6.16
CA THR A 118 7.75 0.67 5.11
C THR A 118 9.17 0.69 4.53
N THR A 119 10.21 0.74 5.36
CA THR A 119 11.61 0.70 4.90
C THR A 119 12.36 -0.52 5.41
N LEU A 120 12.06 -0.97 6.63
CA LEU A 120 12.55 -2.18 7.28
C LEU A 120 11.38 -3.14 7.53
N SER A 121 11.50 -4.38 7.07
CA SER A 121 10.44 -5.38 7.27
C SER A 121 10.69 -6.21 8.52
N ASN A 122 9.68 -6.28 9.38
CA ASN A 122 9.62 -7.19 10.51
C ASN A 122 9.02 -8.55 10.15
N LEU A 123 8.79 -8.83 8.86
CA LEU A 123 8.29 -10.11 8.38
C LEU A 123 9.01 -11.35 8.95
N PRO A 124 10.35 -11.38 9.14
CA PRO A 124 11.00 -12.52 9.77
C PRO A 124 10.56 -12.76 11.24
N TYR A 125 10.15 -11.72 11.96
CA TYR A 125 9.53 -11.85 13.28
C TYR A 125 8.09 -12.32 13.17
N TYR A 126 7.30 -11.73 12.28
CA TYR A 126 5.88 -12.08 12.10
C TYR A 126 5.67 -13.50 11.54
N ALA A 127 6.64 -14.03 10.78
CA ALA A 127 6.60 -15.39 10.25
C ALA A 127 6.90 -16.48 11.31
N ARG A 128 7.27 -16.10 12.54
CA ARG A 128 7.48 -17.06 13.63
C ARG A 128 6.14 -17.67 14.04
N SER A 129 6.13 -18.96 14.34
CA SER A 129 4.91 -19.70 14.70
C SER A 129 4.18 -19.14 15.93
N ASP A 130 4.90 -18.49 16.85
CA ASP A 130 4.32 -17.86 18.04
C ASP A 130 3.79 -16.43 17.80
N VAL A 131 4.02 -15.85 16.62
CA VAL A 131 3.47 -14.56 16.16
C VAL A 131 2.39 -14.78 15.09
N ALA A 132 2.54 -15.83 14.28
CA ALA A 132 1.55 -16.35 13.32
C ALA A 132 1.00 -15.27 12.38
N PHE A 133 1.90 -14.49 11.78
CA PHE A 133 1.59 -13.37 10.88
C PHE A 133 0.58 -12.35 11.45
N GLY A 134 0.53 -12.20 12.78
CA GLY A 134 -0.40 -11.29 13.46
C GLY A 134 -1.72 -11.92 13.89
N ALA A 135 -1.90 -13.24 13.72
CA ALA A 135 -3.03 -13.98 14.28
C ALA A 135 -2.92 -14.21 15.80
N THR A 136 -1.73 -14.03 16.37
CA THR A 136 -1.48 -14.11 17.81
C THR A 136 -1.32 -12.73 18.43
N LYS A 137 -1.74 -12.59 19.70
CA LYS A 137 -1.63 -11.32 20.46
C LYS A 137 -0.20 -10.79 20.49
N PHE A 138 -0.05 -9.51 20.15
CA PHE A 138 1.22 -8.81 20.17
C PHE A 138 1.89 -8.85 21.56
N ASN A 139 3.18 -9.16 21.57
CA ASN A 139 4.03 -9.15 22.75
C ASN A 139 5.14 -8.12 22.58
N GLY A 140 4.99 -6.97 23.25
CA GLY A 140 5.93 -5.86 23.15
C GLY A 140 7.35 -6.22 23.60
N THR A 141 7.51 -7.02 24.65
CA THR A 141 8.84 -7.45 25.13
C THR A 141 9.57 -8.30 24.11
N LYS A 142 8.87 -9.24 23.46
CA LYS A 142 9.45 -10.07 22.38
C LYS A 142 9.80 -9.23 21.16
N PHE A 143 8.94 -8.28 20.79
CA PHE A 143 9.19 -7.39 19.65
C PHE A 143 10.33 -6.40 19.92
N ASP A 144 10.45 -5.89 21.15
CA ASP A 144 11.60 -5.11 21.59
C ASP A 144 12.88 -5.96 21.52
N GLY A 145 12.80 -7.25 21.86
CA GLY A 145 13.87 -8.22 21.66
C GLY A 145 14.31 -8.33 20.19
N TRP A 146 13.35 -8.52 19.28
CA TRP A 146 13.59 -8.53 17.82
C TRP A 146 14.22 -7.22 17.33
N THR A 147 13.70 -6.08 17.79
CA THR A 147 14.21 -4.76 17.41
C THR A 147 15.69 -4.62 17.79
N ARG A 148 16.09 -5.08 18.98
CA ARG A 148 17.50 -5.06 19.43
C ARG A 148 18.43 -5.90 18.57
N GLU A 149 17.92 -6.91 17.86
CA GLU A 149 18.76 -7.71 16.97
C GLU A 149 19.30 -6.89 15.78
N GLY A 150 18.58 -5.86 15.33
CA GLY A 150 19.02 -4.98 14.23
C GLY A 150 19.20 -5.70 12.90
N LYS A 151 18.35 -6.69 12.61
CA LYS A 151 18.45 -7.59 11.45
C LYS A 151 17.25 -7.51 10.49
N ALA A 152 16.35 -6.53 10.66
CA ALA A 152 15.20 -6.38 9.76
C ALA A 152 15.69 -6.12 8.32
N PRO A 153 15.28 -6.91 7.32
CA PRO A 153 15.63 -6.67 5.92
C PRO A 153 14.92 -5.42 5.37
N ALA A 154 15.33 -4.94 4.19
CA ALA A 154 14.60 -3.88 3.51
C ALA A 154 13.25 -4.38 2.96
N VAL A 155 12.23 -3.52 3.02
CA VAL A 155 10.94 -3.74 2.36
C VAL A 155 11.12 -3.72 0.82
N PRO A 156 10.44 -4.60 0.06
CA PRO A 156 10.55 -4.63 -1.40
C PRO A 156 10.31 -3.26 -2.03
N GLY A 157 11.21 -2.85 -2.95
CA GLY A 157 11.10 -1.59 -3.70
C GLY A 157 11.44 -0.31 -2.91
N ALA A 158 11.30 -0.29 -1.58
CA ALA A 158 11.48 0.93 -0.77
C ALA A 158 12.88 1.55 -0.90
N LEU A 159 13.93 0.72 -0.93
CA LEU A 159 15.30 1.18 -1.12
C LEU A 159 15.51 1.80 -2.52
N PHE A 160 14.81 1.31 -3.53
CA PHE A 160 14.86 1.85 -4.90
C PHE A 160 14.20 3.23 -4.97
N LEU A 161 13.03 3.41 -4.33
CA LEU A 161 12.40 4.72 -4.17
C LEU A 161 13.37 5.69 -3.50
N TYR A 162 13.90 5.33 -2.33
CA TYR A 162 14.83 6.15 -1.56
C TYR A 162 16.03 6.63 -2.39
N ARG A 163 16.71 5.73 -3.10
CA ARG A 163 17.87 6.08 -3.95
C ARG A 163 17.47 7.00 -5.10
N THR A 164 16.31 6.76 -5.70
CA THR A 164 15.78 7.59 -6.78
C THR A 164 15.50 9.02 -6.30
N LEU A 165 14.85 9.18 -5.16
CA LEU A 165 14.56 10.49 -4.58
C LEU A 165 15.85 11.27 -4.23
N LEU A 166 16.85 10.58 -3.66
CA LEU A 166 18.15 11.19 -3.40
C LEU A 166 18.81 11.72 -4.68
N ALA A 167 18.79 10.93 -5.76
CA ALA A 167 19.34 11.34 -7.05
C ALA A 167 18.60 12.56 -7.65
N MET A 168 17.33 12.75 -7.29
CA MET A 168 16.51 13.89 -7.67
C MET A 168 16.68 15.11 -6.75
N GLY A 169 17.52 15.01 -5.71
CA GLY A 169 17.75 16.08 -4.74
C GLY A 169 16.71 16.17 -3.63
N ILE A 170 15.71 15.29 -3.60
CA ILE A 170 14.70 15.21 -2.54
C ILE A 170 15.31 14.52 -1.33
N LYS A 171 15.11 15.10 -0.15
CA LYS A 171 15.79 14.68 1.08
C LYS A 171 14.91 13.75 1.95
N PRO A 172 15.36 12.53 2.26
CA PRO A 172 14.61 11.62 3.12
C PRO A 172 14.52 12.12 4.56
N VAL A 173 13.35 11.98 5.18
CA VAL A 173 13.13 12.11 6.62
C VAL A 173 12.41 10.86 7.09
N PHE A 174 12.90 10.24 8.16
CA PHE A 174 12.25 9.08 8.79
C PHE A 174 11.46 9.50 10.02
N ILE A 175 10.21 9.05 10.14
CA ILE A 175 9.36 9.21 11.33
C ILE A 175 8.78 7.84 11.68
N THR A 176 9.12 7.30 12.85
CA THR A 176 8.71 5.97 13.29
C THR A 176 8.07 5.97 14.66
N GLY A 177 7.15 5.03 14.90
CA GLY A 177 6.63 4.73 16.24
C GLY A 177 7.62 3.97 17.14
N THR A 178 8.76 3.52 16.62
CA THR A 178 9.82 2.87 17.41
C THR A 178 10.31 3.81 18.51
N LYS A 179 10.46 3.28 19.73
CA LYS A 179 10.95 4.02 20.91
C LYS A 179 12.36 4.56 20.71
N GLU A 180 12.60 5.77 21.18
CA GLU A 180 13.89 6.49 21.12
C GLU A 180 15.09 5.66 21.61
N GLU A 181 14.90 4.80 22.60
CA GLU A 181 15.94 3.89 23.13
C GLU A 181 16.56 2.97 22.08
N PHE A 182 15.86 2.68 20.97
CA PHE A 182 16.35 1.86 19.87
C PHE A 182 17.07 2.64 18.77
N ARG A 183 17.31 3.95 18.94
CA ARG A 183 17.90 4.81 17.91
C ARG A 183 19.15 4.22 17.28
N GLN A 184 20.13 3.81 18.08
CA GLN A 184 21.40 3.32 17.54
C GLN A 184 21.22 2.02 16.74
N VAL A 185 20.34 1.14 17.22
CA VAL A 185 20.02 -0.11 16.52
C VAL A 185 19.33 0.17 15.19
N ARG A 186 18.38 1.10 15.15
CA ARG A 186 17.70 1.50 13.90
C ARG A 186 18.65 2.16 12.91
N ILE A 187 19.54 3.04 13.37
CA ILE A 187 20.58 3.64 12.50
C ILE A 187 21.46 2.55 11.89
N ALA A 188 21.94 1.61 12.70
CA ALA A 188 22.79 0.51 12.24
C ALA A 188 22.03 -0.38 11.23
N ASN A 189 20.78 -0.72 11.52
CA ASN A 189 19.98 -1.56 10.63
C ASN A 189 19.66 -0.87 9.30
N LEU A 190 19.26 0.40 9.32
CA LEU A 190 19.00 1.20 8.11
C LEU A 190 20.25 1.26 7.22
N LYS A 191 21.42 1.57 7.80
CA LYS A 191 22.68 1.57 7.07
C LYS A 191 23.02 0.21 6.49
N LYS A 192 22.88 -0.86 7.29
CA LYS A 192 23.16 -2.24 6.89
C LYS A 192 22.37 -2.66 5.64
N VAL A 193 21.12 -2.18 5.49
CA VAL A 193 20.28 -2.51 4.33
C VAL A 193 20.31 -1.46 3.22
N GLY A 194 21.16 -0.43 3.33
CA GLY A 194 21.49 0.47 2.24
C GLY A 194 20.98 1.91 2.34
N TYR A 195 20.30 2.29 3.43
CA TYR A 195 19.89 3.67 3.70
C TYR A 195 21.02 4.40 4.45
N HIS A 196 21.69 5.35 3.80
CA HIS A 196 22.93 5.96 4.34
C HIS A 196 22.84 7.45 4.65
N SER A 197 21.79 8.12 4.18
CA SER A 197 21.59 9.56 4.27
C SER A 197 20.13 9.91 4.53
N TRP A 198 19.89 10.82 5.46
CA TRP A 198 18.59 11.40 5.77
C TRP A 198 18.82 12.74 6.46
N VAL A 199 17.84 13.64 6.39
CA VAL A 199 17.88 14.92 7.09
C VAL A 199 17.59 14.73 8.57
N LYS A 200 16.57 13.93 8.90
CA LYS A 200 16.14 13.65 10.26
C LYS A 200 15.70 12.19 10.39
N LEU A 201 15.99 11.62 11.55
CA LEU A 201 15.46 10.34 12.02
C LEU A 201 14.73 10.62 13.35
N ILE A 202 13.41 10.58 13.31
CA ILE A 202 12.53 10.93 14.43
C ILE A 202 11.93 9.64 14.97
N LEU A 203 12.28 9.31 16.21
CA LEU A 203 11.74 8.16 16.96
C LEU A 203 10.80 8.68 18.04
N LYS A 204 9.99 7.78 18.60
CA LYS A 204 9.00 8.11 19.63
C LYS A 204 9.70 8.23 20.99
N GLY A 205 9.73 9.44 21.54
CA GLY A 205 10.25 9.73 22.87
C GLY A 205 9.29 9.31 23.98
N VAL A 206 9.79 9.28 25.21
CA VAL A 206 9.00 8.91 26.40
C VAL A 206 7.83 9.86 26.69
N ASN A 207 7.95 11.12 26.28
CA ASN A 207 6.93 12.16 26.47
C ASN A 207 5.98 12.29 25.27
N ASP A 208 6.20 11.54 24.19
CA ASP A 208 5.32 11.56 23.03
C ASP A 208 4.08 10.68 23.33
N THR A 209 2.95 11.33 23.58
CA THR A 209 1.67 10.68 23.93
C THR A 209 0.66 10.76 22.77
N GLY A 210 -0.53 10.18 22.96
CA GLY A 210 -1.59 10.17 21.95
C GLY A 210 -1.47 9.05 20.91
N SER A 211 -2.37 9.08 19.94
CA SER A 211 -2.41 8.10 18.84
C SER A 211 -1.20 8.23 17.92
N SER A 212 -0.97 7.21 17.09
CA SER A 212 0.10 7.27 16.09
C SER A 212 -0.13 8.42 15.11
N VAL A 213 -1.39 8.66 14.71
CA VAL A 213 -1.79 9.82 13.88
C VAL A 213 -1.37 11.14 14.53
N MET A 214 -1.73 11.36 15.80
CA MET A 214 -1.42 12.62 16.50
C MET A 214 0.08 12.85 16.61
N TYR A 215 0.82 11.81 17.01
CA TYR A 215 2.27 11.86 17.13
C TYR A 215 2.92 12.20 15.79
N LYS A 216 2.63 11.45 14.72
CA LYS A 216 3.25 11.66 13.40
C LYS A 216 2.84 12.99 12.77
N SER A 217 1.58 13.40 12.93
CA SER A 217 1.09 14.73 12.52
C SER A 217 1.89 15.85 13.18
N GLY A 218 2.10 15.78 14.50
CA GLY A 218 2.92 16.74 15.25
C GLY A 218 4.37 16.81 14.73
N LYS A 219 5.00 15.65 14.47
CA LYS A 219 6.37 15.62 13.94
C LYS A 219 6.47 16.16 12.51
N ARG A 220 5.46 15.97 11.67
CA ARG A 220 5.39 16.63 10.34
C ARG A 220 5.19 18.14 10.47
N ALA A 221 4.38 18.60 11.42
CA ALA A 221 4.22 20.03 11.70
C ALA A 221 5.55 20.68 12.13
N GLU A 222 6.33 20.01 12.98
CA GLU A 222 7.67 20.45 13.38
C GLU A 222 8.61 20.62 12.16
N LEU A 223 8.54 19.72 11.16
CA LEU A 223 9.31 19.83 9.93
C LEU A 223 8.89 21.05 9.10
N VAL A 224 7.60 21.24 8.90
CA VAL A 224 7.07 22.39 8.13
C VAL A 224 7.43 23.70 8.81
N LYS A 225 7.29 23.78 10.14
CA LYS A 225 7.72 24.94 10.94
C LYS A 225 9.22 25.21 10.83
N ALA A 226 10.05 24.18 10.66
CA ALA A 226 11.49 24.30 10.39
C ALA A 226 11.83 24.66 8.92
N GLY A 227 10.81 24.95 8.10
CA GLY A 227 10.94 25.41 6.73
C GLY A 227 11.11 24.29 5.70
N TYR A 228 10.85 23.03 6.05
CA TYR A 228 10.85 21.93 5.07
C TYR A 228 9.51 21.88 4.33
N ARG A 229 9.57 21.48 3.06
CA ARG A 229 8.40 21.21 2.21
C ARG A 229 8.25 19.70 2.04
N ILE A 230 7.19 19.14 2.59
CA ILE A 230 6.95 17.69 2.51
C ILE A 230 6.29 17.40 1.16
N VAL A 231 7.10 17.05 0.16
CA VAL A 231 6.61 16.81 -1.21
C VAL A 231 6.08 15.40 -1.42
N GLY A 232 6.29 14.50 -0.45
CA GLY A 232 5.75 13.15 -0.49
C GLY A 232 5.87 12.46 0.86
N ASN A 233 4.98 11.51 1.13
CA ASN A 233 4.94 10.74 2.36
C ASN A 233 4.54 9.28 2.05
N ILE A 234 5.31 8.33 2.55
CA ILE A 234 5.06 6.90 2.35
C ILE A 234 5.09 6.15 3.68
N GLY A 235 4.10 5.26 3.85
CA GLY A 235 3.91 4.47 5.05
C GLY A 235 3.05 3.23 4.76
N ASP A 236 3.12 2.23 5.63
CA ASP A 236 2.35 0.99 5.57
C ASP A 236 1.08 1.07 6.43
N GLN A 237 0.95 2.09 7.28
CA GLN A 237 -0.26 2.32 8.07
C GLN A 237 -0.97 3.60 7.63
N TRP A 238 -2.29 3.61 7.72
CA TRP A 238 -3.05 4.85 7.52
C TRP A 238 -2.69 5.91 8.58
N SER A 239 -2.22 5.50 9.76
CA SER A 239 -1.72 6.43 10.77
C SER A 239 -0.55 7.30 10.30
N ASP A 240 0.18 6.86 9.29
CA ASP A 240 1.35 7.57 8.75
C ASP A 240 0.95 8.65 7.76
N LEU A 241 -0.25 8.49 7.18
CA LEU A 241 -0.75 9.19 6.00
C LEU A 241 -1.99 10.04 6.30
N LEU A 242 -2.46 10.03 7.55
CA LEU A 242 -3.59 10.83 8.05
C LEU A 242 -3.11 11.90 9.04
N GLY A 243 -4.00 12.84 9.36
CA GLY A 243 -3.73 14.02 10.17
C GLY A 243 -3.25 15.20 9.32
N ASP A 244 -2.56 16.14 9.95
CA ASP A 244 -2.10 17.36 9.29
C ASP A 244 -0.71 17.18 8.69
N PHE A 245 -0.35 18.08 7.77
CA PHE A 245 0.97 18.14 7.14
C PHE A 245 1.43 16.81 6.52
N VAL A 246 0.49 16.03 5.96
CA VAL A 246 0.77 14.72 5.36
C VAL A 246 1.65 14.80 4.11
N GLY A 247 1.87 16.00 3.59
CA GLY A 247 2.63 16.28 2.37
C GLY A 247 1.74 16.38 1.14
N ASP A 248 2.35 16.76 0.02
CA ASP A 248 1.62 17.02 -1.23
C ASP A 248 0.96 15.77 -1.82
N ARG A 249 1.52 14.58 -1.53
CA ARG A 249 0.94 13.29 -1.89
C ARG A 249 1.36 12.17 -0.95
N THR A 250 0.44 11.25 -0.68
CA THR A 250 0.66 10.07 0.17
C THR A 250 0.68 8.77 -0.63
N PHE A 251 1.41 7.78 -0.13
CA PHE A 251 1.55 6.45 -0.73
C PHE A 251 1.46 5.38 0.36
N LYS A 252 0.50 4.45 0.22
CA LYS A 252 0.23 3.37 1.18
C LYS A 252 0.87 2.08 0.70
N LEU A 253 1.85 1.56 1.44
CA LEU A 253 2.36 0.21 1.25
C LEU A 253 1.43 -0.81 1.92
N PRO A 254 1.36 -2.05 1.42
CA PRO A 254 0.52 -3.08 2.03
C PRO A 254 1.11 -3.58 3.35
N ASP A 255 0.26 -3.71 4.36
CA ASP A 255 0.57 -4.42 5.60
C ASP A 255 -0.71 -5.02 6.22
N PRO A 256 -0.99 -6.30 5.96
CA PRO A 256 -2.09 -7.03 6.58
C PRO A 256 -1.69 -7.73 7.89
N MET A 257 -0.47 -7.55 8.41
CA MET A 257 -0.01 -8.27 9.61
C MET A 257 -0.43 -7.58 10.92
N TYR A 258 -0.58 -6.26 10.92
CA TYR A 258 -1.07 -5.51 12.08
C TYR A 258 -1.75 -4.19 11.69
N TYR A 259 -2.40 -3.56 12.69
CA TYR A 259 -3.03 -2.25 12.55
C TYR A 259 -2.53 -1.29 13.62
N ILE A 260 -2.17 -0.08 13.20
CA ILE A 260 -1.84 1.04 14.07
C ILE A 260 -2.75 2.24 13.76
N GLY A 261 -3.38 2.79 14.80
CA GLY A 261 -4.24 3.98 14.75
C GLY A 261 -3.63 5.19 15.44
#